data_AF-A0A376Y5I4-F1
#
_entry.id   AF-A0A376Y5I4-F1
#
_cell.length_a   1.000
_cell.length_b   1.000
_cell.length_c   1.000
_cell.angle_alpha   90.00
_cell.angle_beta   90.00
_cell.angle_gamma   90.00
#
_symmetry.space_group_name_H-M   'P 1'
#
loop_
_entity.id
_entity.type
_entity.pdbx_description
1 polymer ?
#
loop_
_entity_poly.entity_id
_entity_poly.type
_entity_poly.pdbx_seq_one_letter_code
_entity_poly.pdbx_strand_id
1 'polypeptide(L)'
;MAAATAAVEAAEAADQAAKDKLAELNADNLITPEEKAQLEAAKQNADTLKEEANSAVQALPDTVAEKGDLQDRVDALDGIQVPEVNDQDGNGRADDLDVAAATAAVEAAEAAGPGCEGQAGRAECRQSDHARKRRRSWKRRSRMLTP
;
A
#
# COMPACT_ATOMS: atom_id res chain seq x y z
N MET A 1 -5.38 40.51 22.04
CA MET A 1 -6.42 39.93 21.17
C MET A 1 -5.84 39.48 19.83
N ALA A 2 -5.21 40.35 19.04
CA ALA A 2 -4.66 39.98 17.72
C ALA A 2 -3.79 38.71 17.68
N ALA A 3 -2.97 38.44 18.71
CA ALA A 3 -2.15 37.23 18.77
C ALA A 3 -2.99 35.95 18.93
N ALA A 4 -4.05 35.98 19.72
CA ALA A 4 -4.93 34.82 19.91
C ALA A 4 -5.74 34.55 18.64
N THR A 5 -6.34 35.59 18.05
CA THR A 5 -7.09 35.47 16.80
C THR A 5 -6.23 34.90 15.68
N ALA A 6 -5.01 35.44 15.50
CA ALA A 6 -4.08 34.93 14.49
C ALA A 6 -3.65 33.48 14.75
N ALA A 7 -3.51 33.07 16.01
CA ALA A 7 -3.18 31.69 16.35
C ALA A 7 -4.35 30.73 16.05
N VAL A 8 -5.60 31.12 16.36
CA VAL A 8 -6.79 30.34 15.97
C VAL A 8 -6.89 30.20 14.45
N GLU A 9 -6.71 31.30 13.71
CA GLU A 9 -6.74 31.27 12.24
C GLU A 9 -5.61 30.40 11.65
N ALA A 10 -4.41 30.42 12.25
CA ALA A 10 -3.31 29.57 11.84
C ALA A 10 -3.60 28.08 12.10
N ALA A 11 -4.19 27.76 13.25
CA ALA A 11 -4.61 26.40 13.57
C ALA A 11 -5.70 25.91 12.61
N GLU A 12 -6.73 26.71 12.34
CA GLU A 12 -7.77 26.41 11.34
C GLU A 12 -7.20 26.20 9.94
N ALA A 13 -6.26 27.05 9.52
CA ALA A 13 -5.60 26.93 8.23
C ALA A 13 -4.77 25.64 8.12
N ALA A 14 -4.07 25.25 9.19
CA ALA A 14 -3.30 24.01 9.22
C ALA A 14 -4.21 22.77 9.21
N ASP A 15 -5.33 22.81 9.95
CA ASP A 15 -6.33 21.75 9.97
C ASP A 15 -6.96 21.54 8.58
N GLN A 16 -7.30 22.64 7.90
CA GLN A 16 -7.82 22.61 6.54
C GLN A 16 -6.77 22.11 5.54
N ALA A 17 -5.53 22.60 5.63
CA ALA A 17 -4.44 22.14 4.77
C ALA A 17 -4.17 20.64 4.93
N ALA A 18 -4.26 20.11 6.15
CA ALA A 18 -4.13 18.68 6.41
C ALA A 18 -5.28 17.89 5.77
N LYS A 19 -6.52 18.39 5.82
CA LYS A 19 -7.70 17.77 5.18
C LYS A 19 -7.58 17.76 3.66
N ASP A 20 -7.13 18.87 3.08
CA ASP A 20 -6.92 18.99 1.63
C ASP A 20 -5.81 18.04 1.18
N LYS A 21 -4.71 17.97 1.93
CA LYS A 21 -3.60 17.03 1.70
C LYS A 21 -4.09 15.58 1.77
N LEU A 22 -4.92 15.24 2.76
CA LEU A 22 -5.51 13.91 2.88
C LEU A 22 -6.39 13.57 1.67
N ALA A 23 -7.21 14.51 1.20
CA ALA A 23 -8.05 14.30 0.03
C ALA A 23 -7.23 14.12 -1.25
N GLU A 24 -6.13 14.86 -1.41
CA GLU A 24 -5.19 14.74 -2.53
C GLU A 24 -4.45 13.39 -2.51
N LEU A 25 -3.88 13.02 -1.37
CA LEU A 25 -3.09 11.79 -1.20
C LEU A 25 -3.96 10.53 -1.13
N ASN A 26 -5.26 10.65 -0.89
CA ASN A 26 -6.20 9.52 -0.90
C ASN A 26 -7.07 9.51 -2.16
N ALA A 27 -6.75 10.34 -3.17
CA ALA A 27 -7.56 10.46 -4.39
C ALA A 27 -7.56 9.19 -5.24
N ASP A 28 -6.45 8.46 -5.21
CA ASP A 28 -6.21 7.17 -5.88
C ASP A 28 -6.50 5.97 -4.98
N ASN A 29 -6.95 6.21 -3.74
CA ASN A 29 -7.16 5.19 -2.72
C ASN A 29 -5.90 4.36 -2.40
N LEU A 30 -4.72 4.88 -2.71
CA LEU A 30 -3.43 4.28 -2.36
C LEU A 30 -2.71 5.24 -1.41
N ILE A 31 -2.09 4.70 -0.37
CA ILE A 31 -1.37 5.44 0.65
C ILE A 31 -0.03 4.76 0.79
N THR A 32 1.00 5.47 0.35
CA THR A 32 2.39 5.07 0.52
C THR A 32 2.90 5.45 1.92
N PRO A 33 3.98 4.81 2.41
CA PRO A 33 4.59 5.19 3.69
C PRO A 33 5.07 6.64 3.71
N GLU A 34 5.49 7.19 2.56
CA GLU A 34 5.90 8.58 2.45
C GLU A 34 4.72 9.55 2.57
N GLU A 35 3.59 9.22 1.94
CA GLU A 35 2.34 9.99 2.05
C GLU A 35 1.75 9.95 3.46
N LYS A 36 1.75 8.78 4.09
CA LYS A 36 1.40 8.64 5.51
C LYS A 36 2.25 9.56 6.38
N ALA A 37 3.57 9.58 6.18
CA ALA A 37 4.47 10.44 6.94
C ALA A 37 4.15 11.93 6.74
N GLN A 38 3.78 12.35 5.52
CA GLN A 38 3.34 13.72 5.25
C GLN A 38 2.03 14.07 5.98
N LEU A 39 1.06 13.15 6.02
CA LEU A 39 -0.19 13.33 6.75
C LEU A 39 0.03 13.37 8.26
N GLU A 40 0.91 12.52 8.80
CA GLU A 40 1.30 12.57 10.21
C GLU A 40 1.98 13.90 10.56
N ALA A 41 2.89 14.38 9.71
CA ALA A 41 3.53 15.67 9.90
C ALA A 41 2.52 16.83 9.86
N ALA A 42 1.57 16.81 8.92
CA ALA A 42 0.52 17.81 8.82
C ALA A 42 -0.40 17.80 10.05
N LYS A 43 -0.78 16.61 10.52
CA LYS A 43 -1.55 16.43 11.76
C LYS A 43 -0.80 17.01 12.96
N GLN A 44 0.48 16.65 13.11
CA GLN A 44 1.31 17.11 14.22
C GLN A 44 1.49 18.63 14.22
N ASN A 45 1.59 19.24 13.04
CA ASN A 45 1.64 20.69 12.88
C ASN A 45 0.31 21.35 13.29
N ALA A 46 -0.83 20.78 12.89
CA ALA A 46 -2.15 21.25 13.31
C ALA A 46 -2.36 21.14 14.82
N ASP A 47 -1.96 20.02 15.43
CA ASP A 47 -2.01 19.81 16.88
C ASP A 47 -1.15 20.84 17.62
N THR A 48 0.07 21.10 17.12
CA THR A 48 0.96 22.12 17.70
C THR A 48 0.33 23.52 17.64
N LEU A 49 -0.19 23.91 16.48
CA LEU A 49 -0.84 25.22 16.31
C LEU A 49 -2.12 25.34 17.15
N LYS A 50 -2.87 24.24 17.32
CA LYS A 50 -4.01 24.17 18.22
C LYS A 50 -3.59 24.43 19.67
N GLU A 51 -2.50 23.83 20.14
CA GLU A 51 -1.96 24.10 21.48
C GLU A 51 -1.48 25.54 21.65
N GLU A 52 -0.82 26.11 20.63
CA GLU A 52 -0.40 27.52 20.63
C GLU A 52 -1.62 28.46 20.67
N ALA A 53 -2.65 28.16 19.89
CA ALA A 53 -3.90 28.90 19.88
C ALA A 53 -4.60 28.82 21.25
N ASN A 54 -4.69 27.62 21.83
CA ASN A 54 -5.27 27.42 23.16
C ASN A 54 -4.50 28.22 24.22
N SER A 55 -3.17 28.16 24.19
CA SER A 55 -2.31 28.94 25.10
C SER A 55 -2.51 30.46 24.92
N ALA A 56 -2.63 30.93 23.68
CA ALA A 56 -2.85 32.33 23.38
C ALA A 56 -4.24 32.81 23.83
N VAL A 57 -5.28 31.98 23.70
CA VAL A 57 -6.64 32.26 24.18
C VAL A 57 -6.69 32.27 25.70
N GLN A 58 -6.05 31.30 26.36
CA GLN A 58 -5.96 31.26 27.83
C GLN A 58 -5.20 32.45 28.41
N ALA A 59 -4.19 32.96 27.70
CA ALA A 59 -3.45 34.16 28.09
C ALA A 59 -4.27 35.46 28.00
N LEU A 60 -5.46 35.44 27.38
CA LEU A 60 -6.34 36.61 27.34
C LEU A 60 -7.01 36.83 28.71
N PRO A 61 -7.13 38.10 29.15
CA PRO A 61 -7.85 38.44 30.36
C PRO A 61 -9.35 38.09 30.23
N ASP A 62 -9.96 37.60 31.31
CA ASP A 62 -11.37 37.16 31.33
C ASP A 62 -12.38 38.29 31.09
N THR A 63 -11.93 39.54 31.03
CA THR A 63 -12.75 40.69 30.62
C THR A 63 -13.01 40.74 29.11
N VAL A 64 -12.34 39.90 28.32
CA VAL A 64 -12.56 39.78 26.88
C VAL A 64 -13.73 38.84 26.61
N ALA A 65 -14.84 39.40 26.11
CA ALA A 65 -16.05 38.62 25.79
C ALA A 65 -15.80 37.52 24.73
N GLU A 66 -14.95 37.81 23.73
CA GLU A 66 -14.62 36.91 22.62
C GLU A 66 -13.74 35.72 23.02
N LYS A 67 -13.27 35.66 24.27
CA LYS A 67 -12.42 34.55 24.75
C LYS A 67 -13.16 33.21 24.66
N GLY A 68 -14.46 33.19 24.95
CA GLY A 68 -15.29 32.00 24.81
C GLY A 68 -15.38 31.54 23.36
N ASP A 69 -15.76 32.44 22.44
CA ASP A 69 -15.88 32.12 21.02
C ASP A 69 -14.57 31.62 20.40
N LEU A 70 -13.43 32.20 20.79
CA LEU A 70 -12.12 31.74 20.34
C LEU A 70 -11.78 30.35 20.88
N GLN A 71 -12.11 30.07 22.13
CA GLN A 71 -11.89 28.76 22.73
C GLN A 71 -12.74 27.69 22.03
N ASP A 72 -14.02 27.98 21.77
CA ASP A 72 -14.92 27.07 21.05
C ASP A 72 -14.41 26.75 19.64
N ARG A 73 -13.83 27.74 18.93
CA ARG A 73 -13.22 27.52 17.62
C ARG A 73 -12.00 26.62 17.69
N VAL A 74 -11.12 26.82 18.68
CA VAL A 74 -9.95 25.96 18.89
C VAL A 74 -10.37 24.54 19.24
N ASP A 75 -11.37 24.38 20.11
CA ASP A 75 -11.87 23.07 20.52
C ASP A 75 -12.60 22.33 19.39
N ALA A 76 -13.20 23.06 18.44
CA ALA A 76 -13.80 22.50 17.23
C ALA A 76 -12.78 21.93 16.20
N LEU A 77 -11.48 22.19 16.37
CA LEU A 77 -10.43 21.65 15.51
C LEU A 77 -10.11 20.19 15.89
N ASP A 78 -10.62 19.22 15.15
CA ASP A 78 -10.41 17.78 15.41
C ASP A 78 -9.20 17.19 14.64
N GLY A 79 -8.62 17.96 13.71
CA GLY A 79 -7.51 17.52 12.85
C GLY A 79 -7.95 16.54 11.75
N ILE A 80 -6.99 15.74 11.28
CA ILE A 80 -7.22 14.65 10.33
C ILE A 80 -6.98 13.27 10.94
N GLN A 81 -7.64 12.26 10.37
CA GLN A 81 -7.40 10.84 10.63
C GLN A 81 -6.49 10.28 9.53
N VAL A 82 -5.28 9.87 9.88
CA VAL A 82 -4.32 9.34 8.91
C VAL A 82 -4.71 7.91 8.54
N PRO A 83 -4.99 7.61 7.25
CA PRO A 83 -5.29 6.25 6.82
C PRO A 83 -4.07 5.32 6.96
N GLU A 84 -4.32 4.01 7.01
CA GLU A 84 -3.25 3.02 6.98
C GLU A 84 -2.60 2.95 5.59
N VAL A 85 -1.30 2.60 5.58
CA VAL A 85 -0.54 2.37 4.34
C VAL A 85 -1.09 1.14 3.66
N ASN A 86 -1.44 1.25 2.39
CA ASN A 86 -1.89 0.14 1.57
C ASN A 86 -1.12 -0.01 0.26
N ASP A 87 -0.12 0.85 -0.02
CA ASP A 87 0.83 0.71 -1.13
C ASP A 87 2.26 0.85 -0.56
N GLN A 88 2.79 -0.22 0.03
CA GLN A 88 4.09 -0.15 0.71
C GLN A 88 5.26 0.04 -0.25
N ASP A 89 5.19 -0.50 -1.46
CA ASP A 89 6.27 -0.48 -2.43
C ASP A 89 6.13 0.64 -3.49
N GLY A 90 5.01 1.38 -3.45
CA GLY A 90 4.74 2.50 -4.35
C GLY A 90 4.51 2.04 -5.79
N ASN A 91 4.04 0.81 -5.99
CA ASN A 91 3.85 0.23 -7.32
C ASN A 91 2.52 0.64 -7.97
N GLY A 92 1.67 1.40 -7.27
CA GLY A 92 0.37 1.83 -7.74
C GLY A 92 -0.70 0.74 -7.65
N ARG A 93 -0.51 -0.27 -6.79
CA ARG A 93 -1.48 -1.32 -6.48
C ARG A 93 -1.55 -1.48 -4.98
N ALA A 94 -2.74 -1.82 -4.49
CA ALA A 94 -2.90 -2.14 -3.09
C ALA A 94 -2.15 -3.43 -2.75
N ASP A 95 -1.46 -3.46 -1.62
CA ASP A 95 -0.70 -4.60 -1.09
C ASP A 95 -1.57 -5.88 -1.06
N ASP A 96 -2.86 -5.76 -0.75
CA ASP A 96 -3.83 -6.88 -0.77
C ASP A 96 -3.93 -7.55 -2.14
N LEU A 97 -3.88 -6.76 -3.21
CA LEU A 97 -3.92 -7.26 -4.59
C LEU A 97 -2.61 -7.93 -4.98
N ASP A 98 -1.48 -7.44 -4.50
CA ASP A 98 -0.19 -8.06 -4.77
C ASP A 98 -0.03 -9.39 -4.04
N VAL A 99 -0.51 -9.48 -2.79
CA VAL A 99 -0.60 -10.76 -2.06
C VAL A 99 -1.50 -11.74 -2.80
N ALA A 100 -2.65 -11.30 -3.30
CA ALA A 100 -3.55 -12.15 -4.09
C ALA A 100 -2.90 -12.61 -5.42
N ALA A 101 -2.14 -11.74 -6.09
CA ALA A 101 -1.44 -12.08 -7.32
C ALA A 101 -0.29 -13.07 -7.06
N ALA A 102 0.49 -12.86 -5.99
CA ALA A 102 1.59 -13.75 -5.61
C ALA A 102 1.08 -15.14 -5.22
N THR A 103 0.00 -15.22 -4.45
CA THR A 103 -0.63 -16.51 -4.07
C THR A 103 -1.15 -17.26 -5.30
N ALA A 104 -1.87 -16.59 -6.20
CA ALA A 104 -2.33 -17.20 -7.45
C ALA A 104 -1.18 -17.68 -8.33
N ALA A 105 -0.05 -16.95 -8.37
CA ALA A 105 1.14 -17.35 -9.12
C ALA A 105 1.81 -18.59 -8.52
N VAL A 106 1.87 -18.70 -7.18
CA VAL A 106 2.36 -19.90 -6.48
C VAL A 106 1.45 -21.09 -6.75
N GLU A 107 0.13 -20.93 -6.62
CA GLU A 107 -0.83 -22.01 -6.93
C GLU A 107 -0.74 -22.44 -8.39
N ALA A 108 -0.59 -21.50 -9.33
CA ALA A 108 -0.40 -21.81 -10.75
C ALA A 108 0.93 -22.55 -11.00
N ALA A 109 2.00 -22.17 -10.31
CA ALA A 109 3.30 -22.85 -10.40
C ALA A 109 3.27 -24.25 -9.78
N GLU A 110 2.54 -24.46 -8.68
CA GLU A 110 2.36 -25.77 -8.07
C GLU A 110 1.44 -26.68 -8.90
N ALA A 111 0.35 -26.14 -9.47
CA ALA A 111 -0.48 -26.84 -10.44
C ALA A 111 0.30 -27.20 -11.72
N ALA A 112 1.30 -26.39 -12.07
CA ALA A 112 2.25 -26.63 -13.15
C ALA A 112 3.54 -27.33 -12.69
N GLY A 113 3.53 -28.03 -11.52
CA GLY A 113 4.72 -28.61 -10.86
C GLY A 113 5.66 -29.40 -11.79
N PRO A 114 6.89 -29.78 -11.33
CA PRO A 114 7.94 -30.34 -12.18
C PRO A 114 7.58 -31.75 -12.66
N GLY A 115 6.65 -31.83 -13.61
CA GLY A 115 6.15 -33.03 -14.23
C GLY A 115 6.20 -32.78 -15.73
N CYS A 116 6.98 -33.59 -16.42
CA CYS A 116 7.10 -33.62 -17.87
C CYS A 116 5.75 -33.90 -18.57
N GLU A 117 4.72 -33.05 -18.48
CA GLU A 117 3.37 -33.42 -18.93
C GLU A 117 2.55 -32.25 -19.50
N GLY A 118 3.14 -31.49 -20.41
CA GLY A 118 2.37 -30.92 -21.52
C GLY A 118 2.00 -32.05 -22.51
N GLN A 119 0.77 -32.08 -23.03
CA GLN A 119 0.30 -33.12 -23.98
C GLN A 119 1.21 -33.28 -25.23
N ALA A 120 1.92 -32.22 -25.62
CA ALA A 120 2.96 -32.26 -26.65
C ALA A 120 4.18 -33.09 -26.23
N GLY A 121 4.65 -32.95 -24.99
CA GLY A 121 5.83 -33.67 -24.47
C GLY A 121 5.60 -35.18 -24.32
N ARG A 122 4.39 -35.65 -24.02
CA ARG A 122 4.10 -37.09 -23.90
C ARG A 122 4.25 -37.84 -25.22
N ALA A 123 3.88 -37.20 -26.34
CA ALA A 123 4.00 -37.81 -27.66
C ALA A 123 5.47 -37.97 -28.07
N GLU A 124 6.28 -36.93 -27.84
CA GLU A 124 7.72 -36.94 -28.17
C GLU A 124 8.55 -37.83 -27.24
N CYS A 125 8.21 -37.89 -25.94
CA CYS A 125 8.85 -38.81 -25.00
C CYS A 125 8.50 -40.27 -25.34
N ARG A 126 7.23 -40.59 -25.65
CA ARG A 126 6.84 -41.93 -26.10
C ARG A 126 7.47 -42.33 -27.43
N GLN A 127 7.60 -41.40 -28.39
CA GLN A 127 8.26 -41.66 -29.68
C GLN A 127 9.75 -41.95 -29.48
N SER A 128 10.42 -41.22 -28.59
CA SER A 128 11.82 -41.45 -28.26
C SER A 128 12.06 -42.82 -27.60
N ASP A 129 11.16 -43.25 -26.72
CA ASP A 129 11.23 -44.56 -26.06
C ASP A 129 10.97 -45.71 -27.05
N HIS A 130 9.96 -45.57 -27.91
CA HIS A 130 9.70 -46.53 -28.99
C HIS A 130 10.86 -46.64 -29.98
N ALA A 131 11.49 -45.51 -30.35
CA ALA A 131 12.66 -45.49 -31.22
C ALA A 131 13.87 -46.18 -30.57
N ARG A 132 14.11 -45.96 -29.27
CA ARG A 132 15.16 -46.69 -28.52
C ARG A 132 14.89 -48.18 -28.44
N LYS A 133 13.64 -48.60 -28.18
CA LYS A 133 13.24 -50.02 -28.15
C LYS A 133 13.43 -50.68 -29.52
N ARG A 134 13.02 -50.02 -30.61
CA ARG A 134 13.23 -50.51 -31.99
C ARG A 134 14.71 -50.63 -32.33
N ARG A 135 15.54 -49.63 -31.99
CA ARG A 135 17.01 -49.72 -32.18
C ARG A 135 17.64 -50.85 -31.38
N ARG A 136 17.25 -51.04 -30.12
CA ARG A 136 17.74 -52.16 -29.29
C ARG A 136 17.29 -53.51 -29.83
N SER A 137 16.04 -53.63 -30.27
CA SER A 137 15.50 -54.84 -30.90
C SER A 137 16.26 -55.16 -32.19
N TRP A 138 16.51 -54.15 -33.03
CA TRP A 138 17.27 -54.32 -34.27
C TRP A 138 18.73 -54.70 -33.98
N LYS A 139 19.37 -54.08 -32.98
CA LYS A 139 20.75 -54.41 -32.59
C LYS A 139 20.88 -55.82 -31.99
N ARG A 140 19.89 -56.28 -31.22
CA ARG A 140 19.84 -57.67 -30.71
C ARG A 140 19.65 -58.67 -31.85
N ARG A 141 18.70 -58.39 -32.74
CA ARG A 141 18.38 -59.26 -33.88
C ARG A 141 19.54 -59.33 -34.89
N SER A 142 20.24 -58.22 -35.10
CA SER A 142 21.46 -58.18 -35.92
C SER A 142 22.62 -58.95 -35.30
N ARG A 143 22.72 -59.02 -33.96
CA ARG A 143 23.73 -59.82 -33.25
C ARG A 143 23.46 -61.34 -33.31
N MET A 144 22.21 -61.74 -33.50
CA MET A 144 21.81 -63.15 -33.63
C MET A 144 21.90 -63.68 -35.06
N LEU A 145 22.08 -62.81 -36.06
CA LEU A 145 22.16 -63.16 -37.48
C LEU A 145 23.60 -63.24 -38.03
N THR A 146 24.59 -63.00 -37.16
CA THR A 146 26.00 -63.25 -37.43
C THR A 146 26.40 -64.55 -36.72
N PRO A 147 26.88 -65.58 -37.45
CA PRO A 147 27.26 -66.88 -36.88
C PRO A 147 28.48 -66.80 -35.95
#